data_AF-A0A525DA22-F1
#
_entry.id   AF-A0A525DA22-F1
#
_cell.length_a   1.000
_cell.length_b   1.000
_cell.length_c   1.000
_cell.angle_alpha   90.00
_cell.angle_beta   90.00
_cell.angle_gamma   90.00
#
_symmetry.space_group_name_H-M   'P 1'
#
loop_
_entity.id
_entity.type
_entity.pdbx_description
1 polymer ?
#
loop_
_entity_poly.entity_id
_entity_poly.type
_entity_poly.pdbx_seq_one_letter_code
_entity_poly.pdbx_strand_id
1 'polypeptide(L)'
;MSSTVKGILQKINFIEKDMELHKQILFSIEADDKDQIERVIKQIADFKAQIEELRLKIKEVDESEYYRIIRIEAGTLTFRKLSENKSFKAVNTLNDSGQCRVTLSSGETLECLVAAQEESGNWCVLTVDGDVRELGASEVQSE
;
A
#
# COMPACT_ATOMS: atom_id res chain seq x y z
N MET A 1 14.03 -10.30 -1.32
CA MET A 1 13.45 -10.07 -2.65
C MET A 1 14.49 -10.25 -3.75
N SER A 2 14.20 -11.10 -4.74
CA SER A 2 15.08 -11.28 -5.91
C SER A 2 15.07 -10.06 -6.83
N SER A 3 16.13 -9.87 -7.62
CA SER A 3 16.20 -8.79 -8.63
C SER A 3 15.09 -8.89 -9.68
N THR A 4 14.68 -10.12 -10.01
CA THR A 4 13.55 -10.41 -10.90
C THR A 4 12.24 -9.90 -10.34
N VAL A 5 11.90 -10.25 -9.09
CA VAL A 5 10.67 -9.77 -8.43
C VAL A 5 10.67 -8.25 -8.33
N LYS A 6 11.81 -7.64 -7.95
CA LYS A 6 11.96 -6.18 -7.92
C LYS A 6 11.69 -5.54 -9.29
N GLY A 7 12.22 -6.13 -10.36
CA GLY A 7 11.98 -5.66 -11.73
C GLY A 7 10.52 -5.78 -12.16
N ILE A 8 9.84 -6.86 -11.76
CA ILE A 8 8.41 -7.04 -12.04
C ILE A 8 7.57 -6.00 -11.27
N LEU A 9 7.86 -5.79 -9.98
CA LEU A 9 7.19 -4.77 -9.16
C LEU A 9 7.38 -3.35 -9.71
N GLN A 10 8.57 -3.02 -10.22
CA GLN A 10 8.80 -1.74 -10.88
C GLN A 10 7.90 -1.57 -12.12
N LYS A 11 7.74 -2.61 -12.94
CA LYS A 11 6.82 -2.60 -14.09
C LYS A 11 5.37 -2.43 -13.66
N ILE A 12 4.93 -3.14 -12.62
CA ILE A 12 3.59 -2.99 -12.05
C ILE A 12 3.36 -1.52 -11.65
N ASN A 13 4.26 -0.91 -10.90
CA ASN A 13 4.15 0.50 -10.48
C ASN A 13 4.05 1.47 -11.66
N PHE A 14 4.81 1.25 -12.75
CA PHE A 14 4.66 2.08 -13.95
C PHE A 14 3.27 1.96 -14.59
N ILE A 15 2.75 0.73 -14.71
CA ILE A 15 1.41 0.48 -15.26
C ILE A 15 0.33 1.07 -14.34
N GLU A 16 0.49 0.98 -13.02
CA GLU A 16 -0.46 1.57 -12.06
C GLU A 16 -0.51 3.09 -12.17
N LYS A 17 0.64 3.76 -12.34
CA LYS A 17 0.69 5.21 -12.54
C LYS A 17 0.02 5.63 -13.85
N ASP A 18 0.24 4.87 -14.93
CA ASP A 18 -0.41 5.12 -16.22
C ASP A 18 -1.92 4.86 -16.15
N MET A 19 -2.34 3.81 -15.46
CA MET A 19 -3.74 3.53 -15.19
C MET A 19 -4.40 4.66 -14.38
N GLU A 20 -3.71 5.22 -13.38
CA GLU A 20 -4.22 6.34 -12.59
C GLU A 20 -4.38 7.60 -13.44
N LEU A 21 -3.43 7.89 -14.33
CA LEU A 21 -3.57 8.97 -15.33
C LEU A 21 -4.82 8.76 -16.19
N HIS A 22 -5.08 7.54 -16.67
CA HIS A 22 -6.26 7.24 -17.46
C HIS A 22 -7.57 7.37 -16.68
N LYS A 23 -7.59 7.07 -15.38
CA LYS A 23 -8.76 7.35 -14.52
C LYS A 23 -9.01 8.86 -14.41
N GLN A 24 -7.97 9.68 -14.28
CA GLN A 24 -8.10 11.14 -14.24
C GLN A 24 -8.61 11.70 -15.57
N ILE A 25 -8.12 11.16 -16.69
CA ILE A 25 -8.64 11.48 -18.02
C ILE A 25 -10.13 11.12 -18.09
N LEU A 26 -10.54 9.94 -17.61
CA LEU A 26 -11.93 9.50 -17.62
C LEU A 26 -12.87 10.50 -16.92
N PHE A 27 -12.45 11.09 -15.79
CA PHE A 27 -13.22 12.12 -15.08
C PHE A 27 -13.29 13.46 -15.81
N SER A 28 -12.43 13.68 -16.81
CA SER A 28 -12.34 14.92 -17.57
C SER A 28 -13.07 14.85 -18.92
N ILE A 29 -13.60 13.69 -19.31
CA ILE A 29 -14.35 13.50 -20.56
C ILE A 29 -15.79 14.00 -20.37
N GLU A 30 -16.32 14.70 -21.38
CA GLU A 30 -17.72 15.12 -21.40
C GLU A 30 -18.67 13.91 -21.43
N ALA A 31 -19.78 13.98 -20.68
CA ALA A 31 -20.64 12.82 -20.45
C ALA A 31 -21.34 12.27 -21.71
N ASP A 32 -21.40 13.06 -22.78
CA ASP A 32 -21.97 12.71 -24.07
C ASP A 32 -20.95 12.10 -25.04
N ASP A 33 -19.63 12.21 -24.79
CA ASP A 33 -18.58 11.52 -25.56
C ASP A 33 -18.39 10.07 -25.09
N LYS A 34 -19.42 9.26 -25.38
CA LYS A 34 -19.45 7.84 -25.02
C LYS A 34 -18.32 7.02 -25.64
N ASP A 35 -17.90 7.38 -26.86
CA ASP A 35 -16.85 6.65 -27.58
C ASP A 35 -15.50 6.84 -26.89
N GLN A 36 -15.19 8.08 -26.45
CA GLN A 36 -13.97 8.35 -25.70
C GLN A 36 -14.00 7.69 -24.31
N ILE A 37 -15.13 7.74 -23.62
CA ILE A 37 -15.35 7.03 -22.34
C ILE A 37 -15.07 5.53 -22.51
N GLU A 38 -15.65 4.89 -23.52
CA GLU A 38 -15.48 3.46 -23.77
C GLU A 38 -14.02 3.10 -24.05
N ARG A 39 -13.32 3.89 -24.86
CA ARG A 39 -11.88 3.70 -25.16
C ARG A 39 -11.03 3.75 -23.89
N VAL A 40 -11.25 4.76 -23.03
CA VAL A 40 -10.48 4.91 -21.79
C VAL A 40 -10.79 3.79 -20.80
N ILE A 41 -12.05 3.36 -20.69
CA ILE A 41 -12.42 2.22 -19.84
C ILE A 41 -11.74 0.94 -20.31
N LYS A 42 -11.70 0.67 -21.63
CA LYS A 42 -11.00 -0.49 -22.19
C LYS A 42 -9.51 -0.44 -21.86
N GLN A 43 -8.87 0.70 -22.04
CA GLN A 43 -7.46 0.87 -21.70
C GLN A 43 -7.18 0.60 -20.21
N ILE A 44 -8.04 1.10 -19.31
CA ILE A 44 -7.95 0.80 -17.87
C ILE A 44 -8.11 -0.71 -17.60
N ALA A 45 -9.03 -1.38 -18.29
CA ALA A 45 -9.22 -2.82 -18.14
C ALA A 45 -7.98 -3.60 -18.61
N ASP A 46 -7.37 -3.19 -19.72
CA ASP A 46 -6.14 -3.79 -20.24
C ASP A 46 -4.96 -3.62 -19.27
N PHE A 47 -4.82 -2.46 -18.63
CA PHE A 47 -3.81 -2.26 -17.59
C PHE A 47 -4.03 -3.17 -16.38
N LYS A 48 -5.29 -3.35 -15.94
CA LYS A 48 -5.60 -4.29 -14.86
C LYS A 48 -5.20 -5.72 -15.22
N ALA A 49 -5.51 -6.16 -16.45
CA ALA A 49 -5.13 -7.49 -16.91
C ALA A 49 -3.61 -7.68 -16.92
N GLN A 50 -2.85 -6.68 -17.37
CA GLN A 50 -1.38 -6.72 -17.36
C GLN A 50 -0.80 -6.77 -15.94
N ILE A 51 -1.36 -6.02 -14.99
CA ILE A 51 -0.94 -6.08 -13.59
C ILE A 51 -1.16 -7.48 -13.01
N GLU A 52 -2.33 -8.08 -13.26
CA GLU A 52 -2.62 -9.44 -12.79
C GLU A 52 -1.68 -10.48 -13.41
N GLU A 53 -1.36 -10.38 -14.70
CA GLU A 53 -0.38 -11.27 -15.32
C GLU A 53 1.01 -11.13 -14.69
N LEU A 54 1.45 -9.91 -14.41
CA LEU A 54 2.73 -9.65 -13.74
C LEU A 54 2.74 -10.19 -12.29
N ARG A 55 1.61 -10.09 -11.57
CA ARG A 55 1.45 -10.68 -10.24
C ARG A 55 1.57 -12.20 -10.27
N LEU A 56 0.95 -12.86 -11.25
CA LEU A 56 1.10 -14.31 -11.44
C LEU A 56 2.55 -14.70 -11.75
N LYS A 57 3.27 -13.90 -12.54
CA LYS A 57 4.72 -14.11 -12.77
C LYS A 57 5.54 -13.99 -11.49
N ILE A 58 5.18 -13.07 -10.58
CA ILE A 58 5.84 -13.01 -9.25
C ILE A 58 5.58 -14.32 -8.51
N LYS A 59 4.33 -14.84 -8.51
CA LYS A 59 4.00 -16.09 -7.84
C LYS A 59 4.80 -17.29 -8.38
N GLU A 60 4.97 -17.37 -9.70
CA GLU A 60 5.78 -18.42 -10.34
C GLU A 60 7.27 -18.35 -9.95
N VAL A 61 7.81 -17.13 -9.82
CA VAL A 61 9.22 -16.90 -9.49
C VAL A 61 9.49 -17.06 -7.99
N ASP A 62 8.59 -16.55 -7.16
CA ASP A 62 8.68 -16.53 -5.70
C ASP A 62 7.28 -16.42 -5.07
N GLU A 63 6.68 -17.56 -4.79
CA GLU A 63 5.34 -17.64 -4.21
C GLU A 63 5.28 -17.00 -2.80
N SER A 64 6.38 -17.04 -2.06
CA SER A 64 6.44 -16.46 -0.72
C SER A 64 6.36 -14.94 -0.75
N GLU A 65 7.12 -14.30 -1.65
CA GLU A 65 7.08 -12.86 -1.86
C GLU A 65 5.75 -12.43 -2.47
N TYR A 66 5.15 -13.23 -3.36
CA TYR A 66 3.79 -12.99 -3.84
C TYR A 66 2.78 -12.87 -2.70
N TYR A 67 2.71 -13.86 -1.80
CA TYR A 67 1.76 -13.78 -0.68
C TYR A 67 2.11 -12.70 0.33
N ARG A 68 3.39 -12.33 0.44
CA ARG A 68 3.81 -11.19 1.26
C ARG A 68 3.31 -9.87 0.66
N ILE A 69 3.43 -9.67 -0.65
CA ILE A 69 2.89 -8.49 -1.35
C ILE A 69 1.38 -8.40 -1.15
N ILE A 70 0.64 -9.49 -1.37
CA ILE A 70 -0.82 -9.52 -1.18
C ILE A 70 -1.20 -9.15 0.26
N ARG A 71 -0.44 -9.64 1.26
CA ARG A 71 -0.66 -9.26 2.67
C ARG A 71 -0.40 -7.78 2.91
N ILE A 72 0.68 -7.22 2.38
CA ILE A 72 0.99 -5.79 2.49
C ILE A 72 -0.09 -4.93 1.83
N GLU A 73 -0.58 -5.31 0.65
CA GLU A 73 -1.67 -4.60 -0.03
C GLU A 73 -2.97 -4.63 0.80
N ALA A 74 -3.34 -5.80 1.31
CA ALA A 74 -4.50 -5.94 2.20
C ALA A 74 -4.35 -5.14 3.49
N GLY A 75 -3.17 -5.16 4.10
CA GLY A 75 -2.82 -4.37 5.28
C GLY A 75 -2.90 -2.87 5.00
N THR A 76 -2.42 -2.42 3.84
CA THR A 76 -2.51 -1.01 3.42
C THR A 76 -3.95 -0.56 3.28
N LEU A 77 -4.82 -1.39 2.69
CA LEU A 77 -6.26 -1.08 2.59
C LEU A 77 -6.92 -1.01 3.97
N THR A 78 -6.59 -1.93 4.87
CA THR A 78 -7.09 -1.93 6.24
C THR A 78 -6.62 -0.68 7.00
N PHE A 79 -5.33 -0.36 6.92
CA PHE A 79 -4.76 0.84 7.54
C PHE A 79 -5.43 2.10 7.01
N ARG A 80 -5.64 2.21 5.69
CA ARG A 80 -6.34 3.35 5.08
C ARG A 80 -7.74 3.52 5.67
N LYS A 81 -8.54 2.45 5.75
CA LYS A 81 -9.88 2.51 6.34
C LYS A 81 -9.87 2.92 7.81
N LEU A 82 -8.90 2.43 8.59
CA LEU A 82 -8.73 2.86 9.99
C LEU A 82 -8.38 4.35 10.06
N SER A 83 -7.53 4.82 9.15
CA SER A 83 -7.06 6.20 9.13
C SER A 83 -8.15 7.22 8.76
N GLU A 84 -9.19 6.82 8.03
CA GLU A 84 -10.29 7.72 7.60
C GLU A 84 -11.06 8.34 8.77
N ASN A 85 -11.08 7.67 9.93
CA ASN A 85 -11.84 8.08 11.11
C ASN A 85 -10.95 8.50 12.30
N LYS A 86 -9.64 8.71 12.08
CA LYS A 86 -8.67 8.98 13.13
C LYS A 86 -7.92 10.29 12.86
N SER A 87 -7.64 11.03 13.93
CA SER A 87 -6.75 12.19 13.90
C SER A 87 -5.38 11.79 14.40
N PHE A 88 -4.37 11.95 13.54
CA PHE A 88 -2.99 11.63 13.87
C PHE A 88 -2.19 12.90 14.16
N LYS A 89 -1.46 12.89 15.28
CA LYS A 89 -0.53 13.97 15.64
C LYS A 89 0.89 13.73 15.09
N ALA A 90 1.24 12.49 14.77
CA ALA A 90 2.53 12.12 14.19
C ALA A 90 2.37 10.92 13.25
N VAL A 91 3.13 10.93 12.15
CA VAL A 91 3.23 9.81 11.21
C VAL A 91 4.70 9.62 10.86
N ASN A 92 5.19 8.39 11.01
CA ASN A 92 6.50 7.96 10.54
C ASN A 92 6.30 6.91 9.45
N THR A 93 6.94 7.09 8.30
CA THR A 93 6.91 6.14 7.20
C THR A 93 8.32 5.69 6.87
N LEU A 94 8.46 4.43 6.45
CA LEU A 94 9.74 3.88 6.03
C LEU A 94 10.36 4.67 4.86
N ASN A 95 9.52 5.29 4.01
CA ASN A 95 9.97 6.05 2.85
C ASN A 95 10.56 7.42 3.24
N ASP A 96 10.02 8.08 4.27
CA ASP A 96 10.42 9.43 4.65
C ASP A 96 11.65 9.43 5.56
N SER A 97 11.72 8.50 6.51
CA SER A 97 12.79 8.41 7.51
C SER A 97 13.87 7.39 7.16
N GLY A 98 13.62 6.52 6.18
CA GLY A 98 14.47 5.37 5.86
C GLY A 98 14.42 4.24 6.90
N GLN A 99 13.77 4.46 8.05
CA GLN A 99 13.59 3.48 9.13
C GLN A 99 12.27 3.75 9.86
N CYS A 100 11.36 2.77 9.83
CA CYS A 100 10.15 2.78 10.65
C CYS A 100 10.24 1.65 11.66
N ARG A 101 10.28 2.01 12.95
CA ARG A 101 10.30 1.07 14.08
C ARG A 101 9.42 1.58 15.20
N VAL A 102 8.77 0.65 15.90
CA VAL A 102 8.00 0.92 17.12
C VAL A 102 8.46 -0.06 18.19
N THR A 103 8.96 0.46 19.31
CA THR A 103 9.37 -0.37 20.45
C THR A 103 8.20 -0.51 21.42
N LEU A 104 7.82 -1.75 21.69
CA LEU A 104 6.78 -2.09 22.63
C LEU A 104 7.32 -2.02 24.07
N SER A 105 6.43 -1.83 25.05
CA SER A 105 6.79 -1.81 26.47
C SER A 105 7.34 -3.16 26.97
N SER A 106 7.12 -4.25 26.23
CA SER A 106 7.77 -5.55 26.44
C SER A 106 9.26 -5.57 26.08
N GLY A 107 9.76 -4.55 25.36
CA GLY A 107 11.09 -4.50 24.77
C GLY A 107 11.18 -5.09 23.36
N GLU A 108 10.08 -5.61 22.81
CA GLU A 108 10.01 -6.05 21.40
C GLU A 108 10.00 -4.85 20.45
N THR A 109 10.73 -4.92 19.34
CA THR A 109 10.70 -3.88 18.30
C THR A 109 9.96 -4.39 17.06
N LEU A 110 8.94 -3.66 16.64
CA LEU A 110 8.21 -3.91 15.41
C LEU A 110 8.83 -3.10 14.27
N GLU A 111 9.24 -3.77 13.19
CA GLU A 111 9.59 -3.11 11.94
C GLU A 111 8.32 -2.81 11.13
N CYS A 112 8.19 -1.56 10.69
CA CYS A 112 6.99 -1.07 10.04
C CYS A 112 7.23 -0.47 8.66
N LEU A 113 6.15 -0.39 7.89
CA LEU A 113 6.04 0.46 6.71
C LEU A 113 5.54 1.84 7.11
N VAL A 114 4.57 1.88 8.02
CA VAL A 114 3.96 3.11 8.56
C VAL A 114 3.65 2.90 10.04
N ALA A 115 3.96 3.91 10.85
CA ALA A 115 3.50 4.03 12.22
C ALA A 115 2.89 5.42 12.42
N ALA A 116 1.65 5.50 12.87
CA ALA A 116 0.93 6.74 13.08
C ALA A 116 0.43 6.81 14.52
N GLN A 117 0.74 7.91 15.21
CA GLN A 117 0.29 8.16 16.56
C GLN A 117 -0.94 9.07 16.53
N GLU A 118 -2.02 8.59 17.14
CA GLU A 118 -3.26 9.32 17.33
C GLU A 118 -3.10 10.44 18.38
N GLU A 119 -4.01 11.41 18.35
CA GLU A 119 -4.11 12.44 19.40
C GLU A 119 -4.37 11.84 20.79
N SER A 120 -5.11 10.72 20.85
CA SER A 120 -5.38 9.94 22.07
C SER A 120 -4.11 9.33 22.69
N GLY A 121 -3.01 9.28 21.93
CA GLY A 121 -1.76 8.61 22.30
C GLY A 121 -1.66 7.16 21.81
N ASN A 122 -2.75 6.58 21.29
CA ASN A 122 -2.74 5.27 20.65
C ASN A 122 -1.96 5.29 19.33
N TRP A 123 -1.58 4.12 18.85
CA TRP A 123 -0.82 3.96 17.62
C TRP A 123 -1.52 3.02 16.66
N CYS A 124 -1.47 3.35 15.38
CA CYS A 124 -1.74 2.42 14.28
C CYS A 124 -0.42 2.11 13.58
N VAL A 125 -0.13 0.83 13.39
CA VAL A 125 1.12 0.36 12.78
C VAL A 125 0.80 -0.62 11.66
N LEU A 126 1.35 -0.38 10.46
CA LEU A 126 1.41 -1.36 9.37
C LEU A 126 2.82 -1.94 9.34
N THR A 127 2.97 -3.25 9.59
CA THR A 127 4.27 -3.92 9.64
C THR A 127 4.85 -4.18 8.24
N VAL A 128 6.14 -4.50 8.16
CA VAL A 128 6.81 -4.91 6.91
C VAL A 128 6.33 -6.26 6.34
N ASP A 129 5.51 -6.98 7.10
CA ASP A 129 4.87 -8.24 6.71
C ASP A 129 3.40 -8.05 6.30
N GLY A 130 2.87 -6.84 6.43
CA GLY A 130 1.51 -6.48 6.04
C GLY A 130 0.47 -6.59 7.14
N ASP A 131 0.87 -6.82 8.39
CA ASP A 131 -0.06 -6.84 9.52
C ASP A 131 -0.39 -5.41 9.96
N VAL A 132 -1.66 -5.17 10.28
CA VAL A 132 -2.10 -3.92 10.88
C VAL A 132 -2.35 -4.14 12.37
N ARG A 133 -1.69 -3.34 13.21
CA ARG A 133 -1.84 -3.36 14.66
C ARG A 133 -2.32 -2.01 15.18
N GLU A 134 -3.30 -2.05 16.07
CA GLU A 134 -3.67 -0.92 16.91
C GLU A 134 -3.06 -1.18 18.29
N LEU A 135 -2.24 -0.26 18.77
CA LEU A 135 -1.52 -0.37 20.04
C LEU A 135 -1.97 0.76 20.95
N GLY A 136 -2.28 0.45 22.20
CA GLY A 136 -2.54 1.44 23.22
C GLY A 136 -1.30 2.26 23.57
N ALA A 137 -1.50 3.48 24.07
CA ALA A 137 -0.40 4.35 24.50
C ALA A 137 0.56 3.69 25.51
N SER A 138 0.06 2.80 26.37
CA SER A 138 0.84 2.05 27.37
C SER A 138 1.62 0.86 26.80
N GLU A 139 1.28 0.42 25.58
CA GLU A 139 1.92 -0.70 24.91
C GLU A 139 3.16 -0.26 24.13
N VAL A 140 3.29 1.04 23.85
CA VAL A 140 4.44 1.61 23.15
C VAL A 140 5.35 2.31 24.15
N GLN A 141 6.63 1.97 24.10
CA GLN A 141 7.62 2.67 24.90
C GLN A 141 7.75 4.10 24.39
N SER A 142 7.56 5.07 25.29
CA SER A 142 7.80 6.47 24.97
C SER A 142 9.30 6.66 24.77
N GLU A 143 9.69 7.21 23.62
CA GLU A 143 11.07 7.71 23.42
C GLU A 143 11.38 8.87 24.37
#